data_AF-A0A920QMM2-F1
#
_entry.id   AF-A0A920QMM2-F1
#
_cell.length_a   1.000
_cell.length_b   1.000
_cell.length_c   1.000
_cell.angle_alpha   90.00
_cell.angle_beta   90.00
_cell.angle_gamma   90.00
#
_symmetry.space_group_name_H-M   'P 1'
#
loop_
_entity.id
_entity.type
_entity.pdbx_description
1 polymer ?
#
loop_
_entity_poly.entity_id
_entity_poly.type
_entity_poly.pdbx_seq_one_letter_code
_entity_poly.pdbx_strand_id
1 'polypeptide(L)' 'MGIRGTGESVYVKPEDIKEVIKSAVDQSNDRAKIIAHVGALTTKLSQDLAYSAADSGAHAICAVPPFFYGPSIETI' A
#
# COMPACT_ATOMS: atom_id res chain seq x y z
N MET A 1 -9.51 4.67 0.92
CA MET A 1 -8.61 5.44 1.81
C MET A 1 -7.28 5.61 1.09
N GLY A 2 -6.90 6.84 0.74
CA GLY A 2 -5.66 7.12 0.00
C GLY A 2 -4.49 7.33 0.96
N ILE A 3 -3.77 6.26 1.31
CA ILE A 3 -2.67 6.29 2.30
C ILE A 3 -1.35 6.89 1.78
N ARG A 4 -1.25 7.32 0.51
CA ARG A 4 0.02 7.77 -0.08
C ARG A 4 0.34 9.25 0.17
N GLY A 5 -0.17 10.14 -0.70
CA GLY A 5 0.13 11.57 -0.65
C GLY A 5 -0.60 12.30 0.48
N THR A 6 -1.89 12.01 0.66
CA THR A 6 -2.69 12.58 1.74
C THR A 6 -2.53 11.83 3.06
N GLY A 7 -2.22 10.53 3.01
CA GLY A 7 -1.96 9.70 4.20
C GLY A 7 -0.49 9.61 4.63
N GLU A 8 0.38 10.40 4.00
CA GLU A 8 1.78 10.63 4.40
C GLU A 8 2.64 9.37 4.63
N SER A 9 2.34 8.25 3.95
CA SER A 9 3.02 6.95 4.12
C SER A 9 4.56 6.95 4.07
N VAL A 10 5.20 7.97 3.50
CA VAL A 10 6.67 8.09 3.47
C VAL A 10 7.30 8.34 4.85
N TYR A 11 6.52 8.88 5.80
CA TYR A 11 6.95 9.14 7.17
C TYR A 11 6.46 8.08 8.17
N VAL A 12 5.68 7.12 7.69
CA VAL A 12 5.02 6.10 8.51
C VAL A 12 5.79 4.79 8.39
N LYS A 13 5.93 4.06 9.50
CA LYS A 13 6.60 2.76 9.46
C LYS A 13 5.75 1.75 8.69
N PRO A 14 6.36 0.78 7.98
CA PRO A 14 5.62 -0.26 7.28
C PRO A 14 4.60 -0.99 8.15
N GLU A 15 4.92 -1.24 9.42
CA GLU A 15 4.05 -1.95 10.35
C GLU A 15 2.77 -1.14 10.63
N ASP A 16 2.90 0.17 10.84
CA ASP A 16 1.77 1.06 11.07
C ASP A 16 0.89 1.19 9.81
N ILE A 17 1.50 1.15 8.61
CA ILE A 17 0.75 1.13 7.34
C ILE A 17 -0.14 -0.13 7.26
N LYS A 18 0.40 -1.29 7.64
CA LYS A 18 -0.36 -2.56 7.63
C LYS A 18 -1.56 -2.49 8.58
N GLU A 19 -1.36 -1.97 9.79
CA GLU A 19 -2.44 -1.81 10.78
C GLU A 19 -3.52 -0.83 10.30
N VAL A 20 -3.14 0.25 9.62
CA VAL A 20 -4.10 1.20 9.01
C VAL A 20 -4.90 0.53 7.91
N ILE A 21 -4.28 -0.27 7.04
CA ILE A 21 -4.97 -1.00 5.97
C ILE A 21 -6.00 -1.96 6.58
N LYS A 22 -5.58 -2.77 7.55
CA LYS A 22 -6.45 -3.72 8.25
C LYS A 22 -7.64 -3.01 8.90
N SER A 23 -7.37 -1.97 9.69
CA SER A 23 -8.40 -1.19 10.36
C SER A 23 -9.39 -0.56 9.37
N ALA A 24 -8.90 -0.08 8.22
CA ALA A 24 -9.74 0.51 7.18
C ALA A 24 -10.64 -0.53 6.49
N VAL A 25 -10.16 -1.76 6.29
CA VAL A 25 -11.00 -2.86 5.78
C VAL A 25 -12.07 -3.24 6.80
N ASP A 26 -11.66 -3.50 8.04
CA ASP A 26 -12.56 -3.89 9.13
C ASP A 26 -13.68 -2.85 9.34
N GLN A 27 -13.35 -1.56 9.34
CA GLN A 27 -14.33 -0.48 9.53
C GLN A 27 -15.22 -0.23 8.31
N SER A 28 -14.74 -0.58 7.11
CA SER A 28 -15.54 -0.41 5.89
C SER A 28 -16.79 -1.28 5.95
N ASN A 29 -16.64 -2.53 6.42
CA ASN A 29 -17.72 -3.53 6.47
C ASN A 29 -18.44 -3.62 5.10
N ASP A 30 -17.65 -3.70 4.03
CA ASP A 30 -18.07 -3.73 2.61
C ASP A 30 -18.93 -2.56 2.12
N ARG A 31 -19.08 -1.51 2.91
CA ARG A 31 -19.81 -0.30 2.49
C ARG A 31 -19.05 0.53 1.46
N ALA A 32 -17.74 0.30 1.32
CA ALA A 32 -16.90 0.94 0.31
C ALA A 32 -15.80 -0.01 -0.18
N LYS A 33 -15.31 0.23 -1.39
CA LYS A 33 -14.15 -0.48 -1.93
C LYS A 33 -12.86 0.10 -1.35
N ILE A 34 -12.05 -0.78 -0.76
CA ILE A 34 -10.74 -0.43 -0.21
C ILE A 34 -9.67 -0.75 -1.24
N ILE A 35 -8.98 0.30 -1.72
CA ILE A 35 -7.81 0.19 -2.57
C ILE A 35 -6.59 0.53 -1.71
N ALA A 36 -5.73 -0.44 -1.44
CA ALA A 36 -4.56 -0.26 -0.61
C ALA A 36 -3.38 0.25 -1.46
N HIS A 37 -2.72 1.31 -1.01
CA HIS A 37 -1.51 1.78 -1.66
C HIS A 37 -0.30 0.96 -1.20
N VAL A 38 0.48 0.39 -2.13
CA VAL A 38 1.59 -0.53 -1.82
C VAL A 38 2.93 -0.15 -2.45
N GLY A 39 2.98 0.97 -3.18
CA GLY A 39 4.25 1.46 -3.73
C GLY A 39 5.22 1.91 -2.64
N ALA A 40 6.47 1.44 -2.70
CA ALA A 40 7.53 1.68 -1.73
C ALA A 40 8.89 1.91 -2.43
N LEU A 41 9.93 2.24 -1.64
CA LEU A 41 11.28 2.48 -2.18
C LEU A 41 11.94 1.22 -2.76
N THR A 42 11.55 0.04 -2.26
CA THR A 42 12.11 -1.23 -2.71
C THR A 42 10.99 -2.18 -3.13
N THR A 43 11.26 -3.00 -4.14
CA THR A 43 10.32 -4.04 -4.61
C THR A 43 9.92 -4.97 -3.48
N LYS A 44 10.86 -5.34 -2.61
CA LYS A 44 10.60 -6.25 -1.48
C LYS A 44 9.59 -5.68 -0.49
N LEU A 45 9.71 -4.39 -0.14
CA LEU A 45 8.76 -3.75 0.75
C LEU A 45 7.38 -3.60 0.07
N SER A 46 7.35 -3.26 -1.23
CA SER A 46 6.11 -3.22 -1.98
C SER A 46 5.36 -4.55 -2.02
N GLN A 47 6.10 -5.65 -2.21
CA GLN A 47 5.54 -7.01 -2.16
C GLN A 47 4.96 -7.33 -0.78
N ASP A 48 5.69 -7.06 0.29
CA ASP A 48 5.25 -7.30 1.66
C ASP A 48 3.97 -6.51 2.02
N LEU A 49 3.88 -5.24 1.61
CA LEU A 49 2.65 -4.45 1.77
C LEU A 49 1.49 -4.99 0.93
N ALA A 50 1.76 -5.49 -0.29
CA ALA A 50 0.74 -6.07 -1.15
C ALA A 50 0.16 -7.38 -0.58
N TYR A 51 1.01 -8.27 -0.06
CA TYR A 51 0.56 -9.48 0.62
C TYR A 51 -0.28 -9.13 1.84
N SER A 52 0.19 -8.23 2.70
CA SER A 52 -0.56 -7.80 3.88
C SER A 52 -1.90 -7.15 3.53
N ALA A 53 -1.98 -6.38 2.44
CA ALA A 53 -3.22 -5.80 1.97
C ALA A 53 -4.23 -6.86 1.48
N ALA A 54 -3.75 -7.87 0.74
CA ALA A 54 -4.58 -8.99 0.30
C ALA A 54 -5.10 -9.81 1.49
N ASP A 55 -4.22 -10.14 2.45
CA ASP A 55 -4.57 -10.89 3.66
C ASP A 55 -5.59 -10.13 4.53
N SER A 56 -5.53 -8.80 4.51
CA SER A 56 -6.48 -7.93 5.22
C SER A 56 -7.82 -7.80 4.52
N GLY A 57 -8.00 -8.30 3.30
CA GLY A 57 -9.25 -8.19 2.53
C GLY A 57 -9.40 -6.90 1.72
N ALA A 58 -8.30 -6.23 1.37
CA ALA A 58 -8.37 -5.11 0.43
C ALA A 58 -8.89 -5.57 -0.94
N HIS A 59 -9.71 -4.75 -1.58
CA HIS A 59 -10.37 -5.09 -2.84
C HIS A 59 -9.45 -4.93 -4.05
N ALA A 60 -8.46 -4.05 -3.95
CA ALA A 60 -7.45 -3.82 -4.97
C ALA A 60 -6.20 -3.19 -4.35
N ILE A 61 -5.12 -3.16 -5.12
CA ILE A 61 -3.88 -2.45 -4.76
C ILE A 61 -3.58 -1.34 -5.77
N CYS A 62 -2.99 -0.25 -5.29
CA CYS A 62 -2.37 0.78 -6.09
C CYS A 62 -0.85 0.65 -5.96
N ALA A 63 -0.21 0.10 -6.98
CA ALA A 63 1.24 -0.02 -7.07
C ALA A 63 1.78 1.17 -7.87
N VAL A 64 2.52 2.05 -7.20
CA VAL A 64 3.24 3.15 -7.86
C VAL A 64 4.71 2.76 -7.90
N PRO A 65 5.36 2.81 -9.07
CA PRO A 65 6.74 2.37 -9.23
C PRO A 65 7.71 3.17 -8.34
N PRO A 66 8.88 2.60 -8.00
CA PRO A 66 9.91 3.33 -7.28
C PRO A 66 10.35 4.54 -8.11
N PHE A 67 10.25 5.74 -7.53
CA PHE A 67 10.48 7.00 -8.24
C PHE A 67 11.78 7.72 -7.80
N PHE A 68 12.45 7.23 -6.76
CA PHE A 68 13.64 7.90 -6.18
C PHE A 68 14.96 7.55 -6.86
N TYR A 69 15.10 6.31 -7.33
CA TYR A 69 16.26 5.87 -8.12
C TYR A 69 15.71 5.41 -9.46
N GLY A 70 16.13 6.05 -10.55
CA GLY A 70 15.61 5.77 -11.89
C GLY A 70 15.78 4.28 -12.23
N PRO A 71 14.72 3.47 -12.13
CA PRO A 71 14.81 2.08 -12.52
C PRO A 71 14.86 2.04 -14.06
N SER A 72 15.48 1.01 -14.62
CA SER A 72 15.35 0.78 -16.06
C SER A 72 13.89 0.47 -16.40
N ILE A 73 13.47 0.68 -17.65
CA ILE A 73 12.11 0.33 -18.10
C ILE A 73 11.80 -1.17 -17.90
N GLU A 74 12.82 -2.03 -17.92
CA GLU A 74 12.71 -3.47 -17.63
C GLU A 74 12.48 -3.78 -16.15
N THR A 75 12.79 -2.86 -15.24
CA THR A 75 12.72 -3.06 -13.78
C THR A 75 11.47 -2.42 -13.15
N ILE A 76 10.67 -1.71 -13.94
CA ILE A 76 9.37 -1.11 -13.56
C ILE A 76 8.25 -2.09 -13.86
#